data_AF-A0AAW9FDT5-F1
#
_entry.id   AF-A0AAW9FDT5-F1
#
_cell.length_a   1.000
_cell.length_b   1.000
_cell.length_c   1.000
_cell.angle_alpha   90.00
_cell.angle_beta   90.00
_cell.angle_gamma   90.00
#
_symmetry.space_group_name_H-M   'P 1'
#
loop_
_entity.id
_entity.type
_entity.pdbx_description
1 polymer ?
#
loop_
_entity_poly.entity_id
_entity_poly.type
_entity_poly.pdbx_seq_one_letter_code
_entity_poly.pdbx_strand_id
1 'polypeptide(L)'
;MDMDKLRMMGAQARAKLEAQKAFDTLDNEKRIIALLATRLIKVKIAREKSPERYTVTMPDGSTIERTSLLDLNDICIKLRLA
;
A
#
# COMPACT_ATOMS: atom_id res chain seq x y z
N MET A 1 -14.12 10.19 -27.72
CA MET A 1 -14.06 9.51 -26.41
C MET A 1 -15.44 8.89 -26.17
N ASP A 2 -15.53 7.57 -26.26
CA ASP A 2 -16.78 6.82 -26.09
C ASP A 2 -17.25 6.81 -24.64
N MET A 3 -18.51 7.22 -24.41
CA MET A 3 -19.14 7.28 -23.08
C MET A 3 -19.12 5.94 -22.34
N ASP A 4 -19.18 4.82 -23.07
CA ASP A 4 -19.11 3.47 -22.52
C ASP A 4 -17.73 3.16 -21.90
N LYS A 5 -16.66 3.69 -22.50
CA LYS A 5 -15.27 3.51 -22.01
C LYS A 5 -15.04 4.30 -20.72
N LEU A 6 -15.59 5.51 -20.63
CA LEU A 6 -15.56 6.34 -19.41
C LEU A 6 -16.32 5.68 -18.25
N ARG A 7 -17.47 5.05 -18.55
CA ARG A 7 -18.29 4.37 -17.55
C ARG A 7 -17.62 3.10 -17.01
N MET A 8 -16.98 2.31 -17.88
CA MET A 8 -16.16 1.15 -17.47
C MET A 8 -14.92 1.56 -16.66
N MET A 9 -14.22 2.62 -17.07
CA MET A 9 -13.08 3.15 -16.31
C MET A 9 -13.49 3.63 -14.91
N GLY A 10 -14.65 4.28 -14.80
CA GLY A 10 -15.20 4.72 -13.50
C GLY A 10 -15.55 3.54 -12.58
N ALA A 11 -16.12 2.46 -13.12
CA ALA A 11 -16.43 1.25 -12.34
C ALA A 11 -15.16 0.53 -11.87
N GLN A 12 -14.14 0.41 -12.73
CA GLN A 12 -12.85 -0.18 -12.35
C GLN A 12 -12.11 0.64 -11.29
N ALA A 13 -12.14 1.97 -11.39
CA ALA A 13 -11.53 2.85 -10.39
C ALA A 13 -12.21 2.69 -9.01
N ARG A 14 -13.55 2.59 -8.98
CA ARG A 14 -14.30 2.33 -7.74
C ARG A 14 -13.98 0.96 -7.15
N ALA A 15 -14.02 -0.09 -7.95
CA ALA A 15 -13.69 -1.44 -7.49
C ALA A 15 -12.25 -1.53 -6.96
N LYS A 16 -11.29 -0.83 -7.60
CA LYS A 16 -9.92 -0.71 -7.09
C LYS A 16 -9.91 -0.02 -5.73
N LEU A 17 -10.53 1.16 -5.60
CA LEU A 17 -10.62 1.90 -4.34
C LEU A 17 -11.27 1.07 -3.22
N GLU A 18 -12.32 0.31 -3.52
CA GLU A 18 -12.97 -0.59 -2.58
C GLU A 18 -12.03 -1.74 -2.17
N ALA A 19 -11.29 -2.34 -3.11
CA ALA A 19 -10.29 -3.35 -2.78
C ALA A 19 -9.15 -2.76 -1.92
N GLN A 20 -8.70 -1.53 -2.18
CA GLN A 20 -7.70 -0.86 -1.33
C GLN A 20 -8.22 -0.67 0.09
N LYS A 21 -9.47 -0.21 0.24
CA LYS A 21 -10.12 -0.04 1.55
C LYS A 21 -10.32 -1.37 2.27
N ALA A 22 -10.70 -2.43 1.56
CA ALA A 22 -10.86 -3.76 2.14
C ALA A 22 -9.52 -4.36 2.58
N PHE A 23 -8.42 -3.97 1.92
CA PHE A 23 -7.07 -4.39 2.29
C PHE A 23 -6.49 -3.57 3.45
N ASP A 24 -6.89 -2.30 3.61
CA ASP A 24 -6.49 -1.40 4.73
C ASP A 24 -7.13 -1.82 6.06
N THR A 25 -6.76 -3.00 6.54
CA THR A 25 -7.15 -3.52 7.84
C THR A 25 -5.97 -3.46 8.81
N LEU A 26 -6.27 -3.30 10.10
CA LEU A 26 -5.25 -3.31 11.16
C LEU A 26 -4.46 -4.63 11.20
N ASP A 27 -5.08 -5.75 10.80
CA ASP A 27 -4.43 -7.05 10.74
C ASP A 27 -3.39 -7.10 9.62
N ASN A 28 -3.79 -6.72 8.40
CA ASN A 28 -2.87 -6.62 7.26
C ASN A 28 -1.74 -5.64 7.54
N GLU A 29 -2.05 -4.48 8.15
CA GLU A 29 -1.05 -3.48 8.53
C GLU A 29 0.01 -4.08 9.47
N LYS A 30 -0.43 -4.70 10.57
CA LYS A 30 0.49 -5.34 11.52
C LYS A 30 1.31 -6.44 10.87
N ARG A 31 0.68 -7.29 10.05
CA ARG A 31 1.34 -8.40 9.35
C ARG A 31 2.43 -7.89 8.41
N ILE A 32 2.12 -6.89 7.59
CA ILE A 32 3.04 -6.33 6.60
C ILE A 32 4.20 -5.59 7.29
N ILE A 33 3.92 -4.79 8.32
CA ILE A 33 4.97 -4.10 9.08
C ILE A 33 5.90 -5.12 9.74
N ALA A 34 5.35 -6.21 10.31
CA ALA A 34 6.16 -7.28 10.89
C ALA A 34 7.05 -7.96 9.84
N LEU A 35 6.52 -8.25 8.65
CA LEU A 35 7.30 -8.82 7.54
C LEU A 35 8.44 -7.88 7.12
N LEU A 36 8.17 -6.59 6.93
CA LEU A 36 9.18 -5.60 6.56
C LEU A 36 10.28 -5.46 7.63
N ALA A 37 9.90 -5.52 8.91
CA ALA A 37 10.84 -5.47 10.01
C ALA A 37 11.87 -6.62 9.98
N THR A 38 11.52 -7.79 9.44
CA THR A 38 12.47 -8.92 9.27
C THR A 38 13.66 -8.58 8.36
N ARG A 39 13.51 -7.57 7.49
CA ARG A 39 14.56 -7.08 6.58
C ARG A 39 15.17 -5.76 7.02
N LEU A 40 14.98 -5.37 8.28
CA LEU A 40 15.41 -4.07 8.83
C LEU A 40 14.75 -2.86 8.13
N ILE A 41 13.64 -3.08 7.41
CA ILE A 41 12.87 -2.01 6.77
C ILE A 41 11.99 -1.37 7.83
N LYS A 42 12.11 -0.06 7.99
CA LYS A 42 11.32 0.71 8.96
C LYS A 42 10.10 1.29 8.27
N VAL A 43 8.94 1.14 8.90
CA VAL A 43 7.69 1.76 8.42
C VAL A 43 7.23 2.78 9.45
N LYS A 44 6.98 4.01 9.00
CA LYS A 44 6.40 5.08 9.80
C LYS A 44 5.01 5.40 9.27
N ILE A 45 4.06 5.57 10.18
CA ILE A 45 2.66 5.86 9.85
C ILE A 45 2.42 7.35 10.08
N ALA A 46 2.01 8.07 9.04
CA ALA A 46 1.57 9.45 9.13
C ALA A 46 0.16 9.50 9.75
N ARG A 47 -0.15 10.59 10.46
CA ARG A 47 -1.47 10.81 11.10
C ARG A 47 -2.58 11.17 10.10
N GLU A 48 -2.34 10.98 8.81
CA GLU A 48 -3.28 11.35 7.75
C GLU A 48 -4.37 10.27 7.59
N LYS A 49 -5.61 10.69 7.27
CA LYS A 49 -6.72 9.76 6.97
C LYS A 49 -6.65 9.20 5.54
N SER A 50 -5.57 9.48 4.83
CA SER A 50 -5.34 9.01 3.47
C SER A 50 -4.83 7.56 3.48
N PRO A 51 -5.15 6.74 2.46
CA PRO A 51 -4.56 5.40 2.31
C PRO A 51 -3.04 5.47 2.07
N GLU A 52 -2.54 6.57 1.52
CA GLU A 52 -1.12 6.86 1.27
C GLU A 52 -0.44 7.48 2.49
N ARG A 53 -0.53 6.82 3.64
CA ARG A 53 -0.02 7.34 4.93
C ARG A 53 1.31 6.74 5.38
N TYR A 54 1.89 5.81 4.62
CA TYR A 54 3.09 5.10 5.06
C TYR A 54 4.36 5.73 4.48
N THR A 55 5.39 5.81 5.31
CA THR A 55 6.76 6.12 4.90
C THR A 55 7.62 4.90 5.19
N VAL A 56 8.33 4.41 4.18
CA VAL A 56 9.17 3.22 4.25
C VAL A 56 10.62 3.63 4.15
N THR A 57 11.45 3.25 5.11
CA THR A 57 12.90 3.43 5.05
C THR A 57 13.56 2.07 4.86
N MET A 58 14.23 1.91 3.73
CA MET A 58 15.00 0.74 3.36
C MET A 58 16.32 0.68 4.14
N PRO A 59 16.94 -0.50 4.26
CA PRO A 59 18.21 -0.66 4.98
C PRO A 59 19.39 0.10 4.35
N ASP A 60 19.31 0.44 3.05
CA ASP A 60 20.33 1.27 2.39
C ASP A 60 20.21 2.78 2.73
N GLY A 61 19.14 3.17 3.43
CA GLY A 61 18.84 4.56 3.78
C GLY A 61 17.84 5.23 2.83
N SER A 62 17.53 4.62 1.68
CA SER A 62 16.48 5.10 0.79
C SER A 62 15.12 5.13 1.48
N THR A 63 14.36 6.21 1.26
CA THR A 63 13.05 6.40 1.86
C THR A 63 11.99 6.60 0.78
N ILE A 64 10.87 5.89 0.92
CA ILE A 64 9.69 6.01 0.07
C ILE A 64 8.58 6.64 0.91
N GLU A 65 8.10 7.80 0.48
CA GLU A 65 7.02 8.53 1.16
C GLU A 65 5.68 8.27 0.48
N ARG A 66 4.57 8.59 1.18
CA ARG A 66 3.19 8.51 0.66
C ARG A 66 2.86 7.15 0.02
N THR A 67 3.25 6.09 0.70
CA THR A 67 3.01 4.72 0.26
C THR A 67 1.69 4.21 0.84
N SER A 68 0.96 3.36 0.10
CA SER A 68 -0.23 2.68 0.61
C SER A 68 0.07 1.29 1.17
N LEU A 69 -0.87 0.72 1.93
CA LEU A 69 -0.68 -0.64 2.46
C LEU A 69 -0.52 -1.70 1.36
N LEU A 70 -1.14 -1.49 0.19
CA LEU A 70 -0.97 -2.36 -0.97
C LEU A 70 0.43 -2.26 -1.57
N ASP A 71 0.99 -1.06 -1.63
CA ASP A 71 2.38 -0.87 -2.09
C ASP A 71 3.36 -1.53 -1.10
N LEU A 72 3.11 -1.44 0.21
CA LEU A 72 3.90 -2.18 1.21
C LEU A 72 3.84 -3.69 0.99
N ASN A 73 2.67 -4.22 0.64
CA ASN A 73 2.50 -5.63 0.32
C ASN A 73 3.23 -6.02 -0.98
N ASP A 74 3.18 -5.17 -2.01
CA ASP A 74 3.92 -5.36 -3.25
C ASP A 74 5.44 -5.37 -3.02
N ILE A 75 5.94 -4.48 -2.14
CA ILE A 75 7.33 -4.50 -1.67
C ILE A 75 7.65 -5.82 -0.97
N CYS A 76 6.77 -6.32 -0.09
CA CYS A 76 6.96 -7.63 0.55
C CYS A 76 7.08 -8.76 -0.46
N ILE A 77 6.21 -8.79 -1.48
CA ILE A 77 6.24 -9.80 -2.55
C ILE A 77 7.54 -9.69 -3.35
N LYS A 78 7.94 -8.47 -3.75
CA LYS A 78 9.19 -8.22 -4.49
C LYS A 78 10.43 -8.67 -3.70
N LEU A 79 10.40 -8.53 -2.38
CA LEU A 79 11.45 -8.98 -1.47
C LEU A 79 11.35 -10.46 -1.08
N ARG A 80 10.35 -11.19 -1.61
CA ARG A 80 10.04 -12.60 -1.30
C ARG A 80 9.81 -12.84 0.20
N LEU A 81 9.08 -11.94 0.84
CA LEU A 81 8.69 -12.01 2.25
C LEU A 81 7.26 -12.55 2.45
N ALA A 82 6.42 -12.44 1.43
CA ALA A 82 5.02 -12.85 1.41
C ALA A 82 4.75 -13.77 0.22
#